data_AF-A0A3G1RN67-F1
#
_entry.id   AF-A0A3G1RN67-F1
#
_cell.length_a   1.000
_cell.length_b   1.000
_cell.length_c   1.000
_cell.angle_alpha   90.00
_cell.angle_beta   90.00
_cell.angle_gamma   90.00
#
_symmetry.space_group_name_H-M   'P 1'
#
loop_
_entity.id
_entity.type
_entity.pdbx_description
1 polymer ?
#
loop_
_entity_poly.entity_id
_entity_poly.type
_entity_poly.pdbx_seq_one_letter_code
_entity_poly.pdbx_strand_id
1 'polypeptide(L)'
;MASFLSNIFSMFSGGGKSAEPSAPAAKPVEHAGCTIYPEPIREGSQFRLAGRIEKQVNGETLVRSFVRADVFTSMDDLRGT
;
A
#
# COMPACT_ATOMS: atom_id res chain seq x y z
N MET A 1 -30.06 31.07 2.32
CA MET A 1 -30.13 29.59 2.45
C MET A 1 -29.28 28.98 1.34
N ALA A 2 -28.00 28.74 1.58
CA ALA A 2 -27.09 28.12 0.62
C ALA A 2 -26.51 26.86 1.27
N SER A 3 -27.21 25.73 1.12
CA SER A 3 -26.88 24.48 1.85
C SER A 3 -26.84 23.23 0.98
N PHE A 4 -26.72 23.37 -0.35
CA PHE A 4 -26.65 22.21 -1.26
C PHE A 4 -25.23 21.86 -1.73
N LEU A 5 -24.26 22.78 -1.60
CA LEU A 5 -22.87 22.54 -2.04
C LEU A 5 -21.96 22.03 -0.91
N SER A 6 -22.37 22.19 0.35
CA SER A 6 -21.60 21.82 1.55
C SER A 6 -21.51 20.31 1.77
N ASN A 7 -22.51 19.53 1.36
CA ASN A 7 -22.48 18.07 1.51
C ASN A 7 -21.49 17.37 0.56
N ILE A 8 -21.20 17.94 -0.60
CA ILE A 8 -20.24 17.36 -1.56
C ILE A 8 -18.80 17.64 -1.11
N PHE A 9 -18.52 18.81 -0.54
CA PHE A 9 -17.19 19.16 -0.07
C PHE A 9 -16.78 18.36 1.19
N SER A 10 -17.76 18.00 2.04
CA SER A 10 -17.51 17.15 3.22
C SER A 10 -17.15 15.70 2.86
N MET A 11 -17.50 15.22 1.66
CA MET A 11 -17.16 13.86 1.20
C MET A 11 -15.75 13.79 0.58
N PHE A 12 -15.20 14.92 0.13
CA PHE A 12 -13.83 15.00 -0.41
C PHE A 12 -12.77 15.33 0.66
N SER A 13 -13.19 15.80 1.84
CA SER A 13 -12.34 16.07 3.01
C SER A 13 -12.08 14.84 3.91
N GLY A 14 -12.22 13.63 3.38
CA GLY A 14 -12.08 12.36 4.10
C GLY A 14 -10.62 11.91 4.28
N GLY A 15 -9.84 12.69 5.01
CA GLY A 15 -8.51 12.31 5.48
C GLY A 15 -8.57 11.39 6.70
N GLY A 16 -8.31 10.09 6.50
CA GLY A 16 -7.51 9.31 7.43
C GLY A 16 -8.22 8.27 8.32
N LYS A 17 -7.67 7.05 8.24
CA LYS A 17 -7.79 5.91 9.16
C LYS A 17 -9.06 5.05 9.06
N SER A 18 -9.19 4.36 7.93
CA SER A 18 -9.43 2.91 8.03
C SER A 18 -8.08 2.22 7.92
N ALA A 19 -7.38 2.09 9.04
CA ALA A 19 -6.37 1.05 9.19
C ALA A 19 -7.13 -0.28 9.36
N GLU A 20 -7.74 -0.74 8.26
CA GLU A 20 -8.05 -2.17 8.14
C GLU A 20 -6.72 -2.92 8.17
N PRO A 21 -6.70 -4.15 8.73
CA PRO A 21 -5.48 -4.86 9.03
C PRO A 21 -4.67 -4.98 7.75
N SER A 22 -3.52 -4.30 7.71
CA SER A 22 -2.50 -4.47 6.69
C SER A 22 -2.33 -5.97 6.56
N ALA A 23 -2.65 -6.50 5.38
CA ALA A 23 -2.64 -7.92 5.12
C ALA A 23 -1.29 -8.50 5.59
N PRO A 24 -1.25 -9.72 6.15
CA PRO A 24 -0.11 -10.22 6.91
C PRO A 24 1.20 -9.95 6.18
N ALA A 25 1.97 -9.00 6.73
CA ALA A 25 3.22 -8.52 6.16
C ALA A 25 4.06 -9.75 5.79
N ALA A 26 4.28 -9.93 4.50
CA ALA A 26 5.16 -11.00 4.05
C ALA A 26 6.58 -10.67 4.52
N LYS A 27 7.41 -11.70 4.68
CA LYS A 27 8.78 -11.51 5.14
C LYS A 27 9.52 -10.57 4.17
N PRO A 28 10.34 -9.64 4.67
CA PRO A 28 11.20 -8.84 3.81
C PRO A 28 12.09 -9.75 2.95
N VAL A 29 12.26 -9.39 1.69
CA VAL A 29 13.07 -10.15 0.74
C VAL A 29 14.23 -9.28 0.25
N GLU A 30 15.44 -9.82 0.29
CA GLU A 30 16.59 -9.16 -0.29
C GLU A 30 16.66 -9.42 -1.80
N HIS A 31 16.79 -8.36 -2.59
CA HIS A 31 16.89 -8.44 -4.04
C HIS A 31 17.75 -7.30 -4.59
N ALA A 32 18.75 -7.64 -5.40
CA ALA A 32 19.65 -6.67 -6.06
C ALA A 32 20.30 -5.64 -5.10
N GLY A 33 20.63 -6.06 -3.87
CA GLY A 33 21.18 -5.19 -2.83
C GLY A 33 20.17 -4.20 -2.22
N CYS A 34 18.88 -4.45 -2.42
CA CYS A 34 17.77 -3.74 -1.80
C CYS A 34 16.98 -4.69 -0.89
N THR A 35 16.36 -4.16 0.16
CA THR A 35 15.41 -4.89 0.99
C THR A 35 14.00 -4.50 0.57
N ILE A 36 13.24 -5.47 0.08
CA ILE A 36 11.86 -5.30 -0.37
C ILE A 36 10.93 -5.73 0.75
N TYR A 37 10.03 -4.84 1.15
CA TYR A 37 8.99 -5.07 2.14
C TYR A 37 7.65 -5.14 1.41
N PRO A 38 7.03 -6.33 1.29
CA PRO A 38 5.71 -6.45 0.70
C PRO A 38 4.66 -5.89 1.67
N GLU A 39 3.94 -4.87 1.24
CA GLU A 39 2.87 -4.20 2.01
C GLU A 39 1.62 -4.08 1.12
N PRO A 40 0.91 -5.20 0.84
CA PRO A 40 -0.24 -5.20 -0.05
C PRO A 40 -1.36 -4.33 0.49
N ILE A 41 -2.01 -3.58 -0.40
CA ILE A 41 -3.10 -2.68 -0.06
C ILE A 41 -4.41 -3.41 -0.31
N ARG A 42 -5.28 -3.47 0.70
CA ARG A 42 -6.62 -4.04 0.53
C ARG A 42 -7.54 -3.00 -0.14
N GLU A 43 -8.12 -3.38 -1.28
CA GLU A 43 -9.12 -2.60 -2.00
C GLU A 43 -10.41 -3.43 -2.11
N GLY A 44 -11.31 -3.23 -1.14
CA GLY A 44 -12.54 -4.01 -1.05
C GLY A 44 -12.30 -5.50 -0.79
N SER A 45 -12.72 -6.34 -1.74
CA SER A 45 -12.51 -7.80 -1.70
C SER A 45 -11.20 -8.25 -2.33
N GLN A 46 -10.40 -7.31 -2.84
CA GLN A 46 -9.16 -7.60 -3.55
C GLN A 46 -7.95 -6.99 -2.83
N PHE A 47 -6.76 -7.43 -3.22
CA PHE A 47 -5.47 -6.96 -2.73
C PHE A 47 -4.66 -6.43 -3.90
N ARG A 48 -4.31 -5.15 -3.85
CA ARG A 48 -3.38 -4.53 -4.78
C ARG A 48 -1.96 -4.81 -4.34
N LEU A 49 -1.12 -5.25 -5.28
CA LEU A 49 0.28 -5.51 -4.99
C LEU A 49 1.02 -4.20 -4.77
N ALA A 50 1.58 -4.05 -3.58
CA ALA A 50 2.25 -2.84 -3.14
C ALA A 50 3.34 -3.18 -2.12
N GLY A 51 4.20 -2.22 -1.86
CA GLY A 51 5.29 -2.39 -0.90
C GLY A 51 6.24 -1.21 -0.90
N ARG A 52 7.36 -1.39 -0.21
CA ARG A 52 8.48 -0.46 -0.25
C ARG A 52 9.79 -1.17 -0.47
N ILE A 53 10.71 -0.46 -1.09
CA ILE A 53 12.07 -0.90 -1.37
C ILE A 53 12.99 0.02 -0.58
N GLU A 54 13.81 -0.56 0.27
CA GLU A 54 14.83 0.12 1.04
C GLU A 54 16.20 -0.21 0.46
N LYS A 55 17.08 0.77 0.33
CA LYS A 55 18.46 0.58 -0.08
C LYS A 55 19.38 1.49 0.71
N GLN A 56 20.45 0.94 1.26
CA GLN A 56 21.52 1.71 1.89
C GLN A 56 22.47 2.25 0.81
N VAL A 57 22.66 3.56 0.76
CA VAL A 57 23.58 4.24 -0.16
C VAL A 57 24.33 5.31 0.62
N ASN A 58 25.67 5.23 0.65
CA ASN A 58 26.53 6.20 1.34
C ASN A 58 26.20 6.43 2.83
N GLY A 59 25.66 5.42 3.51
CA GLY A 59 25.23 5.51 4.91
C GLY A 59 23.82 6.06 5.12
N GLU A 60 23.08 6.36 4.05
CA GLU A 60 21.69 6.80 4.09
C GLU A 60 20.74 5.70 3.57
N THR A 61 19.58 5.55 4.24
CA THR A 61 18.51 4.65 3.80
C THR A 61 17.60 5.37 2.80
N LEU A 62 17.69 4.99 1.53
CA LEU A 62 16.72 5.41 0.51
C LEU A 62 15.51 4.48 0.56
N VAL A 63 14.33 5.07 0.76
CA VAL A 63 13.05 4.35 0.80
C VAL A 63 12.21 4.76 -0.40
N ARG A 64 11.75 3.79 -1.18
CA ARG A 64 10.83 4.00 -2.31
C ARG A 64 9.62 3.09 -2.19
N SER A 65 8.45 3.68 -1.96
CA SER A 65 7.18 2.97 -2.02
C SER A 65 6.75 2.74 -3.46
N PHE A 66 6.12 1.60 -3.72
CA PHE A 66 5.55 1.25 -5.02
C PHE A 66 4.14 0.69 -4.84
N VAL A 67 3.32 0.95 -5.85
CA VAL A 67 1.98 0.40 -5.97
C VAL A 67 1.85 -0.09 -7.41
N ARG A 68 1.57 -1.37 -7.58
CA ARG A 68 1.39 -1.98 -8.90
C ARG A 68 -0.09 -1.94 -9.30
N ALA A 69 -0.33 -2.01 -10.61
CA ALA A 69 -1.68 -2.08 -11.16
C ALA A 69 -2.30 -3.48 -10.98
N ASP A 70 -1.48 -4.50 -10.74
CA ASP A 70 -1.91 -5.87 -10.46
C ASP A 70 -2.72 -5.93 -9.16
N VAL A 71 -3.88 -6.60 -9.26
CA VAL A 71 -4.82 -6.79 -8.16
C VAL A 71 -5.19 -8.27 -8.10
N PHE A 72 -5.21 -8.81 -6.89
CA PHE A 72 -5.36 -10.23 -6.59
C PHE A 72 -6.59 -10.46 -5.71
N THR A 73 -7.34 -11.52 -5.92
CA THR A 73 -8.51 -11.85 -5.09
C THR A 73 -8.15 -12.63 -3.83
N SER A 74 -6.91 -13.13 -3.73
CA SER A 74 -6.41 -13.86 -2.57
C SER A 74 -4.98 -13.47 -2.22
N MET A 75 -4.64 -13.57 -0.93
CA MET A 75 -3.27 -13.31 -0.45
C MET A 75 -2.26 -14.38 -0.84
N ASP A 76 -2.72 -15.60 -1.16
CA ASP A 76 -1.86 -16.71 -1.57
C ASP A 76 -1.30 -16.48 -2.97
N ASP A 77 -2.18 -16.10 -3.90
CA ASP A 77 -1.83 -15.73 -5.29
C ASP A 77 -0.88 -14.52 -5.33
N LEU A 78 -1.11 -13.55 -4.44
CA LEU A 78 -0.23 -12.39 -4.31
C LEU A 78 1.18 -12.75 -3.79
N ARG A 79 1.29 -13.80 -2.96
CA ARG A 79 2.57 -14.21 -2.38
C ARG A 79 3.48 -14.91 -3.37
N GLY A 80 2.94 -15.53 -4.43
CA GLY A 80 3.70 -16.32 -5.40
C GLY A 80 4.43 -17.47 -4.72
N THR A 81 3.79 -18.64 -4.68
CA THR A 81 4.43 -19.87 -4.19
C THR A 81 5.60 -20.30 -5.06
#